data_AF-A0A1S3YDR6-F1
#
_entry.id   AF-A0A1S3YDR6-F1
#
_cell.length_a   1.000
_cell.length_b   1.000
_cell.length_c   1.000
_cell.angle_alpha   90.00
_cell.angle_beta   90.00
_cell.angle_gamma   90.00
#
_symmetry.space_group_name_H-M   'P 1'
#
loop_
_entity.id
_entity.type
_entity.pdbx_description
1 polymer ?
#
loop_
_entity_poly.entity_id
_entity_poly.type
_entity_poly.pdbx_seq_one_letter_code
_entity_poly.pdbx_strand_id
1 'polypeptide(L)'
;MIFHDMHILEIWKRHNSVWIDGSFGLHWNGMKAPPRDYSIPGSEVNRIFATIGAVGNLVFAFNTGMIPEIQATVRPPVIENMLKALFFQFTVGVVPLHAVTSIGYWAYGSSASSYLLNNVHGPVWLKGVAHMSAFIQSIITLHIFASPTYEFLDTAYGIKGSALAPRNIAFRLVVRGGYLVLTTFLSALLSFLGDFMSLTGAISTFPLTFVLPNHMYLIARKNKLSSLQKS
;
A
#
# COMPACT_ATOMS: atom_id res chain seq x y z
N MET A 1 -43.30 -10.67 8.73
CA MET A 1 -41.87 -10.85 8.40
C MET A 1 -41.00 -10.02 9.34
N ILE A 2 -41.16 -10.22 10.66
CA ILE A 2 -40.43 -9.50 11.73
C ILE A 2 -39.94 -10.48 12.82
N PHE A 3 -40.35 -11.76 12.76
CA PHE A 3 -39.97 -12.78 13.74
C PHE A 3 -38.72 -13.61 13.35
N HIS A 4 -38.10 -13.34 12.18
CA HIS A 4 -36.91 -14.08 11.72
C HIS A 4 -35.59 -13.35 12.04
N ASP A 5 -35.63 -12.09 12.47
CA ASP A 5 -34.43 -11.27 12.75
C ASP A 5 -33.86 -11.43 14.15
N MET A 6 -34.67 -11.79 15.16
CA MET A 6 -34.17 -11.94 16.54
C MET A 6 -33.24 -13.16 16.72
N HIS A 7 -33.46 -14.23 15.96
CA HIS A 7 -32.66 -15.45 16.09
C HIS A 7 -31.25 -15.31 15.47
N ILE A 8 -31.09 -14.44 14.46
CA ILE A 8 -29.80 -14.14 13.84
C ILE A 8 -28.99 -13.17 14.71
N LEU A 9 -29.65 -12.23 15.40
CA LEU A 9 -29.00 -11.31 16.35
C LEU A 9 -28.46 -12.01 17.61
N GLU A 10 -29.15 -13.02 18.13
CA GLU A 10 -28.68 -13.86 19.25
C GLU A 10 -27.47 -14.73 18.84
N ILE A 11 -27.48 -15.30 17.63
CA ILE A 11 -26.35 -16.08 17.08
C ILE A 11 -25.14 -15.16 16.84
N TRP A 12 -25.35 -13.94 16.34
CA TRP A 12 -24.28 -12.95 16.17
C TRP A 12 -23.67 -12.50 17.51
N LYS A 13 -24.49 -12.33 18.55
CA LYS A 13 -24.01 -12.00 19.91
C LYS A 13 -23.19 -13.13 20.54
N ARG A 14 -23.60 -14.38 20.34
CA ARG A 14 -22.90 -15.58 20.87
C ARG A 14 -21.60 -15.89 20.15
N HIS A 15 -21.48 -15.51 18.86
CA HIS A 15 -20.23 -15.67 18.12
C HIS A 15 -19.24 -14.55 18.42
N ASN A 16 -19.70 -13.30 18.62
CA ASN A 16 -18.82 -12.18 18.98
C ASN A 16 -18.32 -12.21 20.43
N SER A 17 -19.02 -12.86 21.37
CA SER A 17 -18.51 -12.98 22.76
C SER A 17 -17.22 -13.82 22.85
N VAL A 18 -17.07 -14.82 21.98
CA VAL A 18 -15.86 -15.68 21.93
C VAL A 18 -14.64 -14.91 21.41
N TRP A 19 -14.84 -13.93 20.52
CA TRP A 19 -13.76 -13.06 20.02
C TRP A 19 -13.35 -11.97 21.02
N ILE A 20 -14.29 -11.49 21.83
CA ILE A 20 -14.02 -10.48 22.87
C ILE A 20 -13.28 -11.10 24.06
N ASP A 21 -13.64 -12.33 24.48
CA ASP A 21 -12.93 -13.03 25.56
C ASP A 21 -11.51 -13.48 25.16
N GLY A 22 -11.31 -13.89 23.90
CA GLY A 22 -9.98 -14.18 23.35
C GLY A 22 -9.06 -12.95 23.29
N SER A 23 -9.64 -11.76 23.10
CA SER A 23 -8.92 -10.48 23.09
C SER A 23 -8.50 -10.04 24.51
N PHE A 24 -9.27 -10.41 25.53
CA PHE A 24 -8.96 -10.13 26.94
C PHE A 24 -7.82 -11.03 27.48
N GLY A 25 -7.74 -12.29 27.02
CA GLY A 25 -6.66 -13.21 27.38
C GLY A 25 -5.27 -12.80 26.87
N LEU A 26 -5.20 -12.10 25.74
CA LEU A 26 -3.95 -11.55 25.20
C LEU A 26 -3.42 -10.36 26.00
N HIS A 27 -4.30 -9.60 26.65
CA HIS A 27 -3.91 -8.45 27.47
C HIS A 27 -3.21 -8.88 28.79
N TRP A 28 -3.64 -10.01 29.37
CA TRP A 28 -3.07 -10.53 30.63
C TRP A 28 -1.65 -11.11 30.46
N ASN A 29 -1.31 -11.63 29.28
CA ASN A 29 0.05 -12.11 28.98
C ASN A 29 1.06 -11.00 28.67
N GLY A 30 0.60 -9.75 28.47
CA GLY A 30 1.49 -8.60 28.23
C GLY A 30 2.29 -8.15 29.46
N MET A 31 1.80 -8.44 30.67
CA MET A 31 2.44 -8.06 31.94
C MET A 31 3.58 -9.00 32.36
N LYS A 32 3.70 -10.18 31.75
CA LYS A 32 4.79 -11.16 32.01
C LYS A 32 5.84 -11.20 30.89
N ALA A 33 5.78 -10.25 29.96
CA ALA A 33 6.74 -10.17 28.86
C ALA A 33 8.12 -9.74 29.37
N PRO A 34 9.22 -10.25 28.79
CA PRO A 34 10.57 -9.82 29.14
C PRO A 34 10.74 -8.29 28.93
N PRO A 35 11.66 -7.64 29.66
CA PRO A 35 11.91 -6.22 29.53
C PRO A 35 12.17 -5.82 28.08
N ARG A 36 11.46 -4.79 27.60
CA ARG A 36 11.61 -4.25 26.25
C ARG A 36 12.53 -3.04 26.30
N ASP A 37 13.51 -3.01 25.41
CA ASP A 37 14.34 -1.83 25.21
C ASP A 37 13.69 -0.89 24.18
N TYR A 38 13.61 0.39 24.54
CA TYR A 38 13.14 1.47 23.65
C TYR A 38 14.25 2.47 23.34
N SER A 39 15.48 2.19 23.75
CA SER A 39 16.63 2.99 23.35
C SER A 39 16.75 2.97 21.83
N ILE A 40 17.04 4.13 21.22
CA ILE A 40 17.30 4.19 19.78
C ILE A 40 18.77 3.82 19.58
N PRO A 41 19.09 2.63 19.06
CA PRO A 41 20.47 2.18 18.90
C PRO A 41 21.18 2.98 17.81
N GLY A 42 22.47 3.26 18.01
CA GLY A 42 23.34 3.92 17.03
C GLY A 42 23.85 5.29 17.45
N SER A 43 24.80 5.83 16.67
CA SER A 43 25.35 7.18 16.84
C SER A 43 24.32 8.25 16.45
N GLU A 44 24.54 9.50 16.88
CA GLU A 44 23.71 10.67 16.51
C GLU A 44 23.46 10.75 15.00
N VAL A 45 24.49 10.49 14.19
CA VAL A 45 24.40 10.49 12.72
C VAL A 45 23.47 9.37 12.22
N ASN A 46 23.61 8.16 12.76
CA ASN A 46 22.75 7.03 12.37
C ASN A 46 21.28 7.29 12.72
N ARG A 47 21.01 7.97 13.84
CA ARG A 47 19.64 8.36 14.24
C ARG A 47 19.00 9.32 13.26
N ILE A 48 19.77 10.29 12.75
CA ILE A 48 19.29 11.23 11.73
C ILE A 48 18.94 10.47 10.44
N PHE A 49 19.83 9.60 9.96
CA PHE A 49 19.56 8.80 8.76
C PHE A 49 18.39 7.83 8.94
N ALA A 50 18.26 7.20 10.11
CA ALA A 50 17.13 6.34 10.43
C ALA A 50 15.81 7.12 10.46
N THR A 51 15.82 8.36 10.97
CA THR A 51 14.64 9.23 10.98
C THR A 51 14.24 9.63 9.57
N ILE A 52 15.19 10.02 8.73
CA ILE A 52 14.96 10.32 7.31
C ILE A 52 14.41 9.07 6.60
N GLY A 53 14.98 7.91 6.87
CA GLY A 53 14.52 6.63 6.33
C GLY A 53 13.09 6.29 6.74
N ALA A 54 12.74 6.53 8.01
CA ALA A 54 11.38 6.34 8.51
C ALA A 54 10.37 7.30 7.85
N VAL A 55 10.75 8.56 7.61
CA VAL A 55 9.93 9.51 6.83
C VAL A 55 9.74 9.01 5.39
N GLY A 56 10.80 8.51 4.75
CA GLY A 56 10.72 7.88 3.42
C GLY A 56 9.74 6.71 3.38
N ASN A 57 9.77 5.84 4.39
CA ASN A 57 8.85 4.71 4.53
C ASN A 57 7.39 5.17 4.72
N LEU A 58 7.18 6.20 5.52
CA LEU A 58 5.85 6.79 5.73
C LEU A 58 5.28 7.36 4.43
N VAL A 59 6.11 8.10 3.70
CA VAL A 59 5.78 8.68 2.39
C VAL A 59 5.47 7.57 1.37
N PHE A 60 6.26 6.50 1.35
CA PHE A 60 6.00 5.33 0.50
C PHE A 60 4.63 4.69 0.82
N ALA A 61 4.29 4.53 2.09
CA ALA A 61 3.00 3.96 2.51
C ALA A 61 1.79 4.78 2.03
N PHE A 62 1.96 6.09 1.83
CA PHE A 62 0.92 6.99 1.33
C PHE A 62 1.02 7.31 -0.16
N ASN A 63 1.83 6.56 -0.92
CA ASN A 63 1.98 6.82 -2.34
C ASN A 63 0.65 6.60 -3.10
N THR A 64 0.21 7.64 -3.80
CA THR A 64 -1.06 7.68 -4.54
C THR A 64 -0.91 7.60 -6.05
N GLY A 65 0.23 7.14 -6.57
CA GLY A 65 0.56 7.21 -8.00
C GLY A 65 -0.50 6.65 -8.98
N MET A 66 -1.40 5.78 -8.52
CA MET A 66 -2.48 5.22 -9.33
C MET A 66 -3.77 6.08 -9.38
N ILE A 67 -3.97 6.99 -8.42
CA ILE A 67 -5.20 7.78 -8.32
C ILE A 67 -5.44 8.69 -9.55
N PRO A 68 -4.42 9.37 -10.10
CA PRO A 68 -4.62 10.17 -11.32
C PRO A 68 -5.06 9.33 -12.53
N GLU A 69 -4.57 8.10 -12.66
CA GLU A 69 -4.94 7.18 -13.75
C GLU A 69 -6.40 6.73 -13.65
N ILE A 70 -6.82 6.37 -12.43
CA ILE A 70 -8.23 6.05 -12.15
C ILE A 70 -9.11 7.27 -12.40
N GLN A 71 -8.66 8.46 -11.99
CA GLN A 71 -9.36 9.73 -12.23
C GLN A 71 -9.49 10.07 -13.71
N ALA A 72 -8.47 9.76 -14.52
CA ALA A 72 -8.48 10.01 -15.96
C ALA A 72 -9.42 9.07 -16.74
N THR A 73 -9.69 7.87 -16.21
CA THR A 73 -10.49 6.83 -16.87
C THR A 73 -11.97 6.84 -16.45
N VAL A 74 -12.29 7.30 -15.24
CA VAL A 74 -13.65 7.33 -14.70
C VAL A 74 -14.46 8.52 -15.24
N ARG A 75 -15.67 8.26 -15.79
CA ARG A 75 -16.59 9.30 -16.30
C ARG A 75 -17.61 9.73 -15.24
N PRO A 76 -18.14 10.98 -15.27
CA PRO A 76 -19.27 11.40 -14.42
C PRO A 76 -20.47 10.44 -14.61
N PRO A 77 -21.24 10.11 -13.55
CA PRO A 77 -21.27 10.68 -12.20
C PRO A 77 -20.37 9.98 -11.16
N VAL A 78 -19.57 8.98 -11.56
CA VAL A 78 -18.84 8.08 -10.63
C VAL A 78 -17.66 8.77 -9.92
N ILE A 79 -17.23 9.94 -10.42
CA ILE A 79 -16.14 10.74 -9.86
C ILE A 79 -16.43 11.13 -8.40
N GLU A 80 -17.67 11.47 -8.07
CA GLU A 80 -18.03 11.89 -6.71
C GLU A 80 -17.89 10.74 -5.70
N ASN A 81 -18.31 9.53 -6.08
CA ASN A 81 -18.18 8.35 -5.24
C ASN A 81 -16.71 7.96 -5.04
N MET A 82 -15.89 8.08 -6.07
CA MET A 82 -14.45 7.86 -5.98
C MET A 82 -13.77 8.86 -5.04
N LEU A 83 -14.14 10.15 -5.10
CA LEU A 83 -13.61 11.16 -4.16
C LEU A 83 -14.04 10.87 -2.72
N LYS A 84 -15.30 10.48 -2.48
CA LYS A 84 -15.76 10.06 -1.15
C LYS A 84 -14.97 8.86 -0.62
N ALA A 85 -14.74 7.85 -1.47
CA ALA A 85 -13.92 6.70 -1.12
C ALA A 85 -12.46 7.11 -0.81
N LEU A 86 -11.91 8.06 -1.56
CA LEU A 86 -10.57 8.59 -1.33
C LEU A 86 -10.46 9.31 0.03
N PHE A 87 -11.43 10.17 0.35
CA PHE A 87 -11.50 10.83 1.65
C PHE A 87 -11.67 9.83 2.79
N PHE A 88 -12.52 8.82 2.62
CA PHE A 88 -12.69 7.74 3.59
C PHE A 88 -11.38 6.98 3.82
N GLN A 89 -10.64 6.66 2.77
CA GLN A 89 -9.34 5.98 2.86
C GLN A 89 -8.31 6.82 3.61
N PHE A 90 -8.24 8.13 3.35
CA PHE A 90 -7.28 9.02 4.02
C PHE A 90 -7.67 9.41 5.45
N THR A 91 -8.91 9.23 5.85
CA THR A 91 -9.36 9.53 7.22
C THR A 91 -9.40 8.26 8.06
N VAL A 92 -10.20 7.28 7.65
CA VAL A 92 -10.42 6.03 8.40
C VAL A 92 -9.35 4.99 8.06
N GLY A 93 -8.96 4.87 6.80
CA GLY A 93 -7.96 3.87 6.35
C GLY A 93 -6.55 4.08 6.90
N VAL A 94 -6.25 5.27 7.41
CA VAL A 94 -4.99 5.61 8.09
C VAL A 94 -4.90 5.01 9.49
N VAL A 95 -6.04 4.79 10.16
CA VAL A 95 -6.10 4.35 11.56
C VAL A 95 -5.47 2.96 11.76
N PRO A 96 -5.78 1.93 10.94
CA PRO A 96 -5.15 0.62 11.07
C PRO A 96 -3.63 0.65 10.89
N LEU A 97 -3.13 1.48 9.95
CA LEU A 97 -1.68 1.61 9.70
C LEU A 97 -0.96 2.13 10.95
N HIS A 98 -1.46 3.22 11.55
CA HIS A 98 -0.87 3.74 12.78
C HIS A 98 -1.06 2.81 13.96
N ALA A 99 -2.23 2.17 14.10
CA ALA A 99 -2.49 1.23 15.18
C ALA A 99 -1.50 0.05 15.14
N VAL A 100 -1.30 -0.59 13.98
CA VAL A 100 -0.35 -1.69 13.82
C VAL A 100 1.08 -1.23 14.09
N THR A 101 1.46 -0.04 13.62
CA THR A 101 2.80 0.52 13.84
C THR A 101 3.05 0.83 15.32
N SER A 102 2.10 1.47 16.00
CA SER A 102 2.19 1.82 17.43
C SER A 102 2.17 0.57 18.32
N ILE A 103 1.27 -0.38 18.06
CA ILE A 103 1.21 -1.66 18.81
C ILE A 103 2.48 -2.48 18.55
N GLY A 104 2.96 -2.52 17.30
CA GLY A 104 4.19 -3.22 16.93
C GLY A 104 5.41 -2.66 17.64
N TYR A 105 5.57 -1.33 17.64
CA TYR A 105 6.66 -0.68 18.37
C TYR A 105 6.52 -0.86 19.89
N TRP A 106 5.31 -0.78 20.43
CA TRP A 106 5.06 -1.06 21.85
C TRP A 106 5.42 -2.52 22.21
N ALA A 107 5.14 -3.48 21.32
CA ALA A 107 5.37 -4.90 21.55
C ALA A 107 6.84 -5.34 21.38
N TYR A 108 7.60 -4.73 20.46
CA TYR A 108 8.97 -5.15 20.10
C TYR A 108 10.07 -4.13 20.39
N GLY A 109 9.72 -2.87 20.67
CA GLY A 109 10.67 -1.81 20.98
C GLY A 109 11.73 -1.61 19.89
N SER A 110 12.98 -1.44 20.29
CA SER A 110 14.15 -1.26 19.42
C SER A 110 14.48 -2.48 18.55
N SER A 111 13.92 -3.65 18.88
CA SER A 111 14.10 -4.90 18.13
C SER A 111 13.04 -5.09 17.03
N ALA A 112 12.17 -4.12 16.80
CA ALA A 112 11.18 -4.18 15.72
C ALA A 112 11.88 -4.20 14.34
N SER A 113 11.59 -5.21 13.54
CA SER A 113 12.07 -5.31 12.16
C SER A 113 11.09 -4.66 11.19
N SER A 114 11.61 -4.22 10.03
CA SER A 114 10.81 -3.55 8.98
C SER A 114 9.67 -4.43 8.44
N TYR A 115 9.79 -5.75 8.56
CA TYR A 115 8.71 -6.69 8.27
C TYR A 115 8.23 -7.35 9.56
N LEU A 116 7.18 -6.76 10.15
CA LEU A 116 6.72 -7.06 11.51
C LEU A 116 6.47 -8.55 11.77
N LEU A 117 5.95 -9.29 10.78
CA LEU A 117 5.64 -10.72 10.87
C LEU A 117 6.85 -11.58 11.29
N ASN A 118 8.08 -11.13 11.01
CA ASN A 118 9.30 -11.83 11.43
C ASN A 118 9.50 -11.84 12.94
N ASN A 119 9.00 -10.83 13.67
CA ASN A 119 9.11 -10.76 15.14
C ASN A 119 7.92 -11.40 15.85
N VAL A 120 6.87 -11.79 15.12
CA VAL A 120 5.67 -12.38 15.73
C VAL A 120 5.94 -13.80 16.21
N HIS A 121 5.91 -13.97 17.53
CA HIS A 121 5.92 -15.27 18.19
C HIS A 121 4.48 -15.70 18.47
N GLY A 122 4.07 -16.85 17.92
CA GLY A 122 2.70 -17.33 18.00
C GLY A 122 2.54 -18.70 17.34
N PRO A 123 1.32 -19.27 17.38
CA PRO A 123 1.08 -20.58 16.79
C PRO A 123 1.35 -20.59 15.29
N VAL A 124 1.97 -21.67 14.79
CA VAL A 124 2.47 -21.78 13.41
C VAL A 124 1.36 -21.56 12.37
N TRP A 125 0.13 -22.01 12.65
CA TRP A 125 -1.00 -21.81 11.75
C TRP A 125 -1.35 -20.33 11.54
N LEU A 126 -1.30 -19.50 12.60
CA LEU A 126 -1.65 -18.09 12.52
C LEU A 126 -0.59 -17.31 11.73
N LYS A 127 0.68 -17.64 11.96
CA LYS A 127 1.80 -17.11 11.18
C LYS A 127 1.68 -17.51 9.71
N GLY A 128 1.34 -18.77 9.44
CA GLY A 128 1.11 -19.28 8.08
C GLY A 128 0.00 -18.51 7.34
N VAL A 129 -1.15 -18.32 7.98
CA VAL A 129 -2.27 -17.53 7.42
C VAL A 129 -1.84 -16.10 7.14
N ALA A 130 -1.09 -15.47 8.04
CA ALA A 130 -0.63 -14.09 7.85
C ALA A 130 0.34 -13.97 6.65
N HIS A 131 1.29 -14.90 6.49
CA HIS A 131 2.16 -14.93 5.31
C HIS A 131 1.38 -15.22 4.01
N MET A 132 0.42 -16.14 4.04
CA MET A 132 -0.44 -16.43 2.88
C MET A 132 -1.28 -15.21 2.48
N SER A 133 -1.85 -14.50 3.45
CA SER A 133 -2.60 -13.28 3.20
C SER A 133 -1.72 -12.19 2.58
N ALA A 134 -0.51 -11.98 3.12
CA ALA A 134 0.44 -11.02 2.57
C ALA A 134 0.86 -11.39 1.14
N PHE A 135 1.03 -12.68 0.86
CA PHE A 135 1.35 -13.20 -0.46
C PHE A 135 0.22 -12.93 -1.47
N ILE A 136 -1.03 -13.27 -1.13
CA ILE A 136 -2.19 -13.03 -2.00
C ILE A 136 -2.38 -11.53 -2.24
N GLN A 137 -2.28 -10.71 -1.19
CA GLN A 137 -2.34 -9.25 -1.32
C GLN A 137 -1.28 -8.72 -2.28
N SER A 138 -0.06 -9.27 -2.23
CA SER A 138 1.04 -8.88 -3.11
C SER A 138 0.73 -9.20 -4.59
N ILE A 139 0.12 -10.35 -4.88
CA ILE A 139 -0.30 -10.72 -6.25
C ILE A 139 -1.34 -9.74 -6.78
N ILE A 140 -2.36 -9.43 -5.98
CA ILE A 140 -3.44 -8.51 -6.37
C ILE A 140 -2.85 -7.12 -6.64
N THR A 141 -1.97 -6.65 -5.75
CA THR A 141 -1.32 -5.35 -5.87
C THR A 141 -0.44 -5.28 -7.12
N LEU A 142 0.39 -6.30 -7.35
CA LEU A 142 1.23 -6.39 -8.55
C LEU A 142 0.40 -6.31 -9.83
N HIS A 143 -0.73 -7.01 -9.88
CA HIS A 143 -1.62 -7.00 -11.04
C HIS A 143 -2.21 -5.60 -11.31
N ILE A 144 -2.71 -4.94 -10.26
CA ILE A 144 -3.30 -3.61 -10.34
C ILE A 144 -2.26 -2.58 -10.82
N PHE A 145 -1.07 -2.56 -10.22
CA PHE A 145 -0.02 -1.60 -10.57
C PHE A 145 0.65 -1.88 -11.92
N ALA A 146 0.64 -3.13 -12.39
CA ALA A 146 1.20 -3.47 -13.69
C ALA A 146 0.30 -3.04 -14.86
N SER A 147 -1.02 -2.91 -14.65
CA SER A 147 -1.98 -2.59 -15.72
C SER A 147 -1.66 -1.28 -16.46
N PRO A 148 -1.46 -0.13 -15.78
CA PRO A 148 -1.11 1.12 -16.47
C PRO A 148 0.24 1.05 -17.19
N THR A 149 1.20 0.30 -16.64
CA THR A 149 2.51 0.11 -17.28
C THR A 149 2.39 -0.68 -18.58
N TYR A 150 1.57 -1.73 -18.59
CA TYR A 150 1.31 -2.49 -19.81
C TYR A 150 0.59 -1.66 -20.87
N GLU A 151 -0.37 -0.83 -20.48
CA GLU A 151 -1.08 0.07 -21.39
C GLU A 151 -0.16 1.15 -21.98
N PHE A 152 0.72 1.72 -21.15
CA PHE A 152 1.75 2.66 -21.58
C PHE A 152 2.70 2.02 -22.60
N LEU A 153 3.19 0.81 -22.34
CA LEU A 153 4.09 0.10 -23.24
C LEU A 153 3.40 -0.29 -24.55
N ASP A 154 2.17 -0.81 -24.50
CA ASP A 154 1.39 -1.14 -25.70
C ASP A 154 1.18 0.11 -26.58
N THR A 155 0.97 1.28 -25.97
CA THR A 155 0.85 2.58 -26.68
C THR A 155 2.18 3.06 -27.24
N ALA A 156 3.26 3.02 -26.46
CA ALA A 156 4.59 3.48 -26.85
C ALA A 156 5.18 2.67 -28.02
N TYR A 157 4.94 1.35 -28.04
CA TYR A 157 5.36 0.47 -29.13
C TYR A 157 4.34 0.38 -30.28
N GLY A 158 3.28 1.19 -30.24
CA GLY A 158 2.34 1.36 -31.35
C GLY A 158 1.55 0.11 -31.71
N ILE A 159 1.28 -0.77 -30.74
CA ILE A 159 0.58 -2.04 -30.99
C ILE A 159 -0.91 -1.76 -31.20
N LYS A 160 -1.27 -1.55 -32.47
CA LYS A 160 -2.66 -1.43 -32.91
C LYS A 160 -3.01 -2.66 -33.77
N GLY A 161 -4.01 -3.44 -33.35
CA GLY A 161 -4.45 -4.63 -34.08
C GLY A 161 -5.15 -5.68 -33.19
N SER A 162 -5.46 -6.85 -33.77
CA SER A 162 -6.10 -7.96 -33.04
C SER A 162 -5.25 -8.39 -31.84
N ALA A 163 -5.88 -8.51 -30.67
CA ALA A 163 -5.24 -8.94 -29.42
C ALA A 163 -4.64 -10.36 -29.52
N LEU A 164 -5.08 -11.15 -30.51
CA LEU A 164 -4.69 -12.55 -30.71
C LEU A 164 -3.66 -12.75 -31.83
N ALA A 165 -3.15 -11.68 -32.44
CA ALA A 165 -2.06 -11.83 -33.41
C ALA A 165 -0.84 -12.46 -32.70
N PRO A 166 -0.18 -13.48 -33.27
CA PRO A 166 0.92 -14.20 -32.61
C PRO A 166 2.09 -13.27 -32.24
N ARG A 167 2.34 -12.23 -33.05
CA ARG A 167 3.31 -11.17 -32.74
C ARG A 167 2.93 -10.35 -31.50
N ASN A 168 1.65 -10.05 -31.32
CA ASN A 168 1.15 -9.29 -30.17
C ASN A 168 1.12 -10.16 -28.90
N ILE A 169 0.82 -11.45 -29.03
CA ILE A 169 0.90 -12.41 -27.93
C ILE A 169 2.35 -12.57 -27.46
N ALA A 170 3.29 -12.76 -28.40
CA ALA A 170 4.71 -12.88 -28.08
C ALA A 170 5.24 -11.61 -27.37
N PHE A 171 4.89 -10.43 -27.89
CA PHE A 171 5.26 -9.17 -27.25
C PHE A 171 4.67 -9.03 -25.85
N ARG A 172 3.38 -9.33 -25.66
CA ARG A 172 2.73 -9.30 -24.33
C ARG A 172 3.37 -10.29 -23.37
N LEU A 173 3.74 -11.48 -23.84
CA LEU A 173 4.41 -12.49 -23.02
C LEU A 173 5.81 -12.03 -22.60
N VAL A 174 6.56 -11.40 -23.50
CA VAL A 174 7.88 -10.82 -23.20
C VAL A 174 7.77 -9.64 -22.23
N VAL A 175 6.84 -8.71 -22.44
CA VAL A 175 6.67 -7.54 -21.57
C VAL A 175 6.16 -7.95 -20.19
N ARG A 176 5.10 -8.76 -20.13
CA ARG A 176 4.50 -9.20 -18.86
C ARG A 176 5.42 -10.16 -18.11
N GLY A 177 5.99 -11.13 -18.81
CA GLY A 177 6.97 -12.08 -18.26
C GLY A 177 8.25 -11.36 -17.81
N GLY A 178 8.78 -10.45 -18.62
CA GLY A 178 9.95 -9.64 -18.29
C GLY A 178 9.73 -8.77 -17.05
N TYR A 179 8.55 -8.15 -16.93
CA TYR A 179 8.18 -7.39 -15.74
C TYR A 179 8.13 -8.27 -14.48
N LEU A 180 7.54 -9.47 -14.56
CA LEU A 180 7.49 -10.42 -13.44
C LEU A 180 8.89 -10.94 -13.06
N VAL A 181 9.72 -11.27 -14.04
CA VAL A 181 11.10 -11.72 -13.79
C VAL A 181 11.92 -10.62 -13.15
N LEU A 182 11.83 -9.38 -13.66
CA LEU A 182 12.57 -8.25 -13.12
C LEU A 182 12.13 -7.89 -11.71
N THR A 183 10.83 -7.86 -11.43
CA THR A 183 10.31 -7.60 -10.07
C THR A 183 10.70 -8.70 -9.08
N THR A 184 10.65 -9.97 -9.50
CA THR A 184 11.12 -11.11 -8.68
C THR A 184 12.62 -11.03 -8.44
N PHE A 185 13.40 -10.68 -9.46
CA PHE A 185 14.84 -10.50 -9.36
C PHE A 185 15.22 -9.36 -8.41
N LEU A 186 14.57 -8.20 -8.53
CA LEU A 186 14.76 -7.08 -7.60
C LEU A 186 14.37 -7.47 -6.17
N SER A 187 13.27 -8.21 -5.99
CA SER A 187 12.87 -8.72 -4.67
C SER A 187 13.89 -9.71 -4.08
N ALA A 188 14.56 -10.50 -4.92
CA ALA A 188 15.61 -11.42 -4.48
C ALA A 188 16.92 -10.70 -4.13
N LEU A 189 17.24 -9.60 -4.84
CA LEU A 189 18.42 -8.78 -4.57
C LEU A 189 18.29 -7.91 -3.31
N LEU A 190 17.07 -7.49 -2.96
CA LEU A 190 16.79 -6.52 -1.92
C LEU A 190 16.07 -7.18 -0.75
N SER A 191 16.80 -7.90 0.09
CA SER A 191 16.27 -8.49 1.33
C SER A 191 16.03 -7.47 2.46
N PHE A 192 16.33 -6.19 2.23
CA PHE A 192 16.14 -5.09 3.15
C PHE A 192 14.90 -4.24 2.77
N LEU A 193 13.71 -4.75 3.12
CA LEU A 193 12.43 -4.12 2.79
C LEU A 193 12.33 -2.65 3.26
N GLY A 194 12.91 -2.32 4.42
CA GLY A 194 12.90 -0.98 4.99
C GLY A 194 13.60 0.07 4.12
N ASP A 195 14.86 -0.16 3.73
CA ASP A 195 15.59 0.88 2.99
C ASP A 195 15.13 0.99 1.53
N PHE A 196 14.63 -0.11 0.95
CA PHE A 196 14.01 -0.07 -0.37
C PHE A 196 12.75 0.80 -0.41
N MET A 197 11.85 0.65 0.58
CA MET A 197 10.65 1.50 0.69
C MET A 197 11.04 2.97 0.88
N SER A 198 12.05 3.25 1.70
CA SER A 198 12.50 4.63 1.94
C SER A 198 13.03 5.28 0.66
N LEU A 199 13.91 4.57 -0.06
CA LEU A 199 14.50 5.05 -1.31
C LEU A 199 13.43 5.28 -2.38
N THR A 200 12.55 4.30 -2.58
CA THR A 200 11.48 4.40 -3.59
C THR A 200 10.44 5.44 -3.21
N GLY A 201 10.12 5.60 -1.92
CA GLY A 201 9.26 6.67 -1.41
C GLY A 201 9.82 8.04 -1.73
N ALA A 202 11.11 8.26 -1.47
CA ALA A 202 11.79 9.51 -1.77
C ALA A 202 11.82 9.82 -3.28
N ILE A 203 12.22 8.83 -4.11
CA ILE A 203 12.35 9.00 -5.56
C ILE A 203 10.99 9.18 -6.24
N SER A 204 9.94 8.46 -5.81
CA SER A 204 8.63 8.53 -6.46
C SER A 204 7.85 9.79 -6.07
N THR A 205 7.92 10.20 -4.81
CA THR A 205 7.10 11.30 -4.29
C THR A 205 7.54 12.65 -4.83
N PHE A 206 8.84 12.86 -5.02
CA PHE A 206 9.36 14.13 -5.48
C PHE A 206 8.79 14.56 -6.85
N PRO A 207 8.93 13.76 -7.94
CA PRO A 207 8.36 14.10 -9.23
C PRO A 207 6.83 14.05 -9.24
N LEU A 208 6.23 13.04 -8.60
CA LEU A 208 4.77 12.83 -8.69
C LEU A 208 3.96 13.82 -7.86
N THR A 209 4.46 14.24 -6.70
CA THR A 209 3.69 15.07 -5.75
C THR A 209 4.09 16.54 -5.83
N PHE A 210 5.39 16.85 -5.98
CA PHE A 210 5.85 18.23 -5.99
C PHE A 210 6.00 18.79 -7.40
N VAL A 211 6.56 18.04 -8.35
CA VAL A 211 6.85 18.58 -9.68
C VAL A 211 5.60 18.55 -10.58
N LEU A 212 4.96 17.39 -10.68
CA LEU A 212 3.88 17.18 -11.66
C LEU A 212 2.65 18.07 -11.42
N PRO A 213 2.08 18.19 -10.21
CA PRO A 213 0.88 19.00 -10.00
C PRO A 213 1.15 20.50 -10.19
N ASN A 214 2.31 20.98 -9.73
CA ASN A 214 2.73 22.37 -9.94
C ASN A 214 2.89 22.68 -11.44
N HIS A 215 3.54 21.79 -12.19
CA HIS A 215 3.70 21.96 -13.64
C HIS A 215 2.35 21.93 -14.37
N MET A 216 1.45 20.98 -14.04
CA MET A 216 0.10 20.90 -14.62
C MET A 216 -0.73 22.16 -14.30
N TYR A 217 -0.64 22.67 -13.07
CA TYR A 217 -1.31 23.90 -12.65
C TYR A 217 -0.84 25.13 -13.44
N LEU A 218 0.47 25.28 -13.64
CA LEU A 218 1.05 26.37 -14.42
C LEU A 218 0.61 26.32 -15.90
N ILE A 219 0.60 25.14 -16.52
CA ILE A 219 0.12 24.97 -17.91
C ILE A 219 -1.37 25.31 -18.01
N ALA A 220 -2.20 24.78 -17.10
CA ALA A 220 -3.63 25.04 -17.10
C ALA A 220 -3.96 26.54 -16.95
N ARG A 221 -3.22 27.24 -16.08
CA ARG A 221 -3.39 28.69 -15.87
C ARG A 221 -2.97 29.50 -17.09
N LYS A 222 -1.84 29.14 -17.73
CA LYS A 222 -1.36 29.80 -18.96
C LYS A 222 -2.36 29.65 -20.11
N ASN A 223 -2.95 28.46 -20.27
CA ASN A 223 -3.98 28.22 -21.28
C ASN A 223 -5.26 29.03 -21.01
N LYS A 224 -5.70 29.15 -19.74
CA LYS A 224 -6.83 30.04 -19.39
C LYS A 224 -6.56 31.50 -19.74
N LEU A 225 -5.37 32.01 -19.42
CA LEU A 225 -4.98 33.39 -19.76
C LEU A 225 -4.95 33.61 -21.29
N SER A 226 -4.38 32.66 -22.04
CA SER A 226 -4.37 32.72 -23.51
C SER A 226 -5.77 32.64 -24.13
N SER A 227 -6.72 31.94 -23.49
CA SER A 227 -8.10 31.87 -23.95
C SER A 227 -8.88 33.17 -23.65
N LEU A 228 -8.61 33.81 -22.51
CA LEU A 228 -9.24 35.07 -22.12
C LEU A 228 -8.73 36.26 -22.97
N GLN A 229 -7.47 36.23 -23.43
CA GLN A 229 -6.94 37.24 -24.37
C GLN A 229 -7.44 37.07 -25.81
N LYS A 230 -8.11 35.95 -26.14
CA LYS A 230 -8.71 35.68 -27.45
C LYS A 230 -10.22 35.95 -27.48
N SER A 231 -10.84 36.28 -26.35
CA SER A 231 -12.23 36.71 -26.22
C SER A 231 -12.32 38.22 -26.15
#